data_AF-A0A292RZ53-F1
#
_entry.id   AF-A0A292RZ53-F1
#
_cell.length_a   1.000
_cell.length_b   1.000
_cell.length_c   1.000
_cell.angle_alpha   90.00
_cell.angle_beta   90.00
_cell.angle_gamma   90.00
#
_symmetry.space_group_name_H-M   'P 1'
#
loop_
_entity.id
_entity.type
_entity.pdbx_description
1 polymer ?
#
loop_
_entity_poly.entity_id
_entity_poly.type
_entity_poly.pdbx_seq_one_letter_code
_entity_poly.pdbx_strand_id
1 'polypeptide(L)'
;MKCPQCGSEWYSSKEVDKCPFCSYVFLKKESVDFDFLYEQIRVDTEGFKKNLFKSGGLTVKLVTYHSQTVCWDELSSNTRIDWSEDFIEKFQFKLNWNNLSRNPSLPWSIEFIKKFKDKWDWKALSLSESLPWSIQFIRSFSDKWDWEALSSNKSLSLSSGTIISFYNYWDWKVLSKNQSLQLSIDMITTFKDKWNWEALSSNESLPLSVELINSFIDNWDWHYLSINIAHNATNQLIDFFKDRIHWQWGFCSGDYYGSSLHQTIPWSINFLHKYSSYIDRCDMGWELLSSNPNIPISYALFKEFVHKWNFESLAKNESLQWNEAMFTIYKDYWIDKYSYYNAGKFYESFCRNAPLSDDYIYQNENLIIFEVLSLNKKIKWNEKLIDRYKERLDWDALSRNPALPWNEELYYRFKNKWNTASLLNSTFTPINIKKIIIPDYIDRSYNTLAKRDKYISLLREGEIDYFLFFI
;
A
#
# COMPACT_ATOMS: atom_id res chain seq x y z
N MET A 1 6.05 24.33 -38.43
CA MET A 1 7.12 25.35 -38.41
C MET A 1 7.67 25.53 -39.82
N LYS A 2 8.11 26.73 -40.19
CA LYS A 2 8.71 27.05 -41.51
C LYS A 2 10.05 27.76 -41.32
N CYS A 3 11.11 27.30 -41.98
CA CYS A 3 12.42 27.95 -41.89
C CYS A 3 12.46 29.18 -42.82
N PRO A 4 12.83 30.38 -42.34
CA PRO A 4 12.93 31.58 -43.17
C PRO A 4 14.14 31.55 -44.12
N GLN A 5 15.19 30.76 -43.81
CA GLN A 5 16.38 30.68 -44.66
C GLN A 5 16.23 29.66 -45.81
N CYS A 6 15.71 28.46 -45.54
CA CYS A 6 15.61 27.41 -46.56
C CYS A 6 14.18 27.11 -47.03
N GLY A 7 13.17 27.76 -46.44
CA GLY A 7 11.77 27.62 -46.84
C GLY A 7 11.11 26.29 -46.43
N SER A 8 11.86 25.34 -45.89
CA SER A 8 11.36 24.01 -45.50
C SER A 8 10.31 24.10 -44.40
N GLU A 9 9.25 23.30 -44.55
CA GLU A 9 8.16 23.18 -43.58
C GLU A 9 8.17 21.79 -42.93
N TRP A 10 7.97 21.75 -41.61
CA TRP A 10 7.85 20.50 -40.86
C TRP A 10 6.98 20.66 -39.61
N TYR A 11 6.51 19.55 -39.08
CA TYR A 11 5.77 19.48 -37.82
C TYR A 11 6.69 18.95 -36.71
N SER A 12 6.65 19.59 -35.54
CA SER A 12 7.35 19.13 -34.33
C SER A 12 6.46 19.39 -33.12
N SER A 13 6.42 18.44 -32.19
CA SER A 13 5.77 18.55 -30.88
C SER A 13 6.69 19.12 -29.79
N LYS A 14 7.97 19.37 -30.10
CA LYS A 14 8.97 19.95 -29.20
C LYS A 14 9.55 21.24 -29.80
N GLU A 15 9.91 22.19 -28.94
CA GLU A 15 10.65 23.39 -29.37
C GLU A 15 12.00 22.99 -30.00
N VAL A 16 12.39 23.65 -31.10
CA VAL A 16 13.59 23.30 -31.88
C VAL A 16 14.42 24.57 -32.10
N ASP A 17 15.63 24.60 -31.55
CA ASP A 17 16.51 25.78 -31.59
C ASP A 17 17.27 25.91 -32.92
N LYS A 18 17.24 24.87 -33.77
CA LYS A 18 17.90 24.83 -35.09
C LYS A 18 16.99 24.23 -36.15
N CYS A 19 17.09 24.72 -37.38
CA CYS A 19 16.45 24.09 -38.51
C CYS A 19 17.07 22.69 -38.75
N PRO A 20 16.28 21.62 -38.87
CA PRO A 20 16.82 20.29 -39.14
C PRO A 20 17.35 20.14 -40.59
N PHE A 21 17.04 21.10 -41.47
CA PHE A 21 17.37 21.03 -42.90
C PHE A 21 18.45 22.02 -43.33
N CYS A 22 18.90 22.93 -42.45
CA CYS A 22 19.98 23.88 -42.76
C CYS A 22 20.66 24.37 -41.48
N SER A 23 21.72 25.16 -41.63
CA SER A 23 22.49 25.72 -40.51
C SER A 23 21.80 26.89 -39.79
N TYR A 24 20.56 27.23 -40.14
CA TYR A 24 19.80 28.32 -39.50
C TYR A 24 19.46 27.98 -38.04
N VAL A 25 19.83 28.88 -37.12
CA VAL A 25 19.49 28.83 -35.70
C VAL A 25 18.29 29.73 -35.49
N PHE A 26 17.22 29.22 -34.90
CA PHE A 26 16.12 30.08 -34.47
C PHE A 26 16.65 30.88 -33.29
N LEU A 27 16.70 32.22 -33.42
CA LEU A 27 16.99 33.08 -32.29
C LEU A 27 15.98 32.72 -31.19
N LYS A 28 16.47 32.27 -30.02
CA LYS A 28 15.65 32.08 -28.82
C LYS A 28 14.69 33.26 -28.76
N LYS A 29 13.39 32.98 -28.64
CA LYS A 29 12.35 34.00 -28.45
C LYS A 29 12.95 35.06 -27.54
N GLU A 30 12.99 36.31 -28.01
CA GLU A 30 13.16 37.47 -27.14
C GLU A 30 12.38 37.16 -25.87
N SER A 31 13.06 37.23 -24.71
CA SER A 31 12.39 37.10 -23.44
C SER A 31 11.19 38.03 -23.50
N VAL A 32 9.99 37.48 -23.68
CA VAL A 32 8.77 38.27 -23.62
C VAL A 32 8.87 38.93 -22.26
N ASP A 33 8.96 40.25 -22.25
CA ASP A 33 9.02 41.00 -21.01
C ASP A 33 7.67 40.77 -20.33
N PHE A 34 7.63 39.72 -19.51
CA PHE A 34 6.45 39.36 -18.75
C PHE A 34 6.06 40.53 -17.85
N ASP A 35 7.03 41.34 -17.39
CA ASP A 35 6.72 42.56 -16.62
C ASP A 35 5.89 43.52 -17.48
N PHE A 36 6.27 43.77 -18.74
CA PHE A 36 5.47 44.59 -19.66
C PHE A 36 4.07 44.02 -19.92
N LEU A 37 3.97 42.70 -20.14
CA LEU A 37 2.67 42.05 -20.40
C LEU A 37 1.75 42.13 -19.18
N TYR A 38 2.29 41.95 -17.97
CA TYR A 38 1.51 41.98 -16.74
C TYR A 38 1.18 43.41 -16.26
N GLU A 39 2.03 44.40 -16.55
CA GLU A 39 1.71 45.83 -16.32
C GLU A 39 0.56 46.32 -17.21
N GLN A 40 0.40 45.78 -18.42
CA GLN A 40 -0.64 46.19 -19.39
C GLN A 40 -1.97 45.46 -19.21
N ILE A 41 -2.01 44.31 -18.53
CA ILE A 41 -3.26 43.58 -18.28
C ILE A 41 -4.07 44.28 -17.17
N ARG A 42 -4.93 45.22 -17.58
CA ARG A 42 -6.00 45.85 -16.79
C ARG A 42 -7.13 44.89 -16.40
N VAL A 43 -6.87 43.58 -16.28
CA VAL A 43 -7.92 42.62 -15.95
C VAL A 43 -8.01 42.48 -14.44
N ASP A 44 -8.93 43.26 -13.87
CA ASP A 44 -9.18 43.36 -12.43
C ASP A 44 -9.95 42.15 -11.85
N THR A 45 -9.79 40.97 -12.46
CA THR A 45 -10.41 39.75 -11.92
C THR A 45 -9.47 39.14 -10.87
N GLU A 46 -9.96 39.03 -9.64
CA GLU A 46 -9.22 38.37 -8.53
C GLU A 46 -8.69 37.00 -8.93
N GLY A 47 -9.41 36.27 -9.79
CA GLY A 47 -8.99 34.97 -10.33
C GLY A 47 -7.71 35.02 -11.17
N PHE A 48 -7.50 36.06 -11.98
CA PHE A 48 -6.26 36.20 -12.77
C PHE A 48 -5.06 36.51 -11.87
N LYS A 49 -5.21 37.44 -10.92
CA LYS A 49 -4.17 37.79 -9.93
C LYS A 49 -3.78 36.57 -9.08
N LYS A 50 -4.76 35.78 -8.63
CA LYS A 50 -4.52 34.55 -7.87
C LYS A 50 -3.77 33.48 -8.67
N ASN A 51 -4.02 33.38 -9.98
CA ASN A 51 -3.30 32.45 -10.84
C ASN A 51 -1.90 32.95 -11.22
N LEU A 52 -1.72 34.27 -11.35
CA LEU A 52 -0.43 34.92 -11.58
C LEU A 52 0.55 34.62 -10.45
N PHE A 53 0.14 34.78 -9.19
CA PHE A 53 1.03 34.52 -8.05
C PHE A 53 1.32 33.02 -7.81
N LYS A 54 0.73 32.14 -8.63
CA LYS A 54 0.99 30.68 -8.67
C LYS A 54 1.84 30.25 -9.87
N SER A 55 2.07 31.13 -10.85
CA SER A 55 2.96 30.83 -11.97
C SER A 55 4.43 30.98 -11.57
N GLY A 56 5.31 30.30 -12.30
CA GLY A 56 6.75 30.59 -12.22
C GLY A 56 7.09 31.90 -12.95
N GLY A 57 8.24 32.50 -12.64
CA GLY A 57 8.75 33.69 -13.34
C GLY A 57 8.24 35.04 -12.81
N LEU A 58 7.83 35.14 -11.55
CA LEU A 58 7.48 36.42 -10.92
C LEU A 58 8.75 37.23 -10.63
N THR A 59 8.84 38.45 -11.16
CA THR A 59 9.97 39.36 -10.89
C THR A 59 9.70 40.24 -9.66
N VAL A 60 10.78 40.81 -9.09
CA VAL A 60 10.70 41.84 -8.05
C VAL A 60 9.84 43.03 -8.50
N LYS A 61 9.93 43.45 -9.77
CA LYS A 61 9.18 44.59 -10.30
C LYS A 61 7.69 44.33 -10.26
N LEU A 62 7.25 43.19 -10.77
CA LEU A 62 5.85 42.80 -10.81
C LEU A 62 5.22 42.72 -9.42
N VAL A 63 5.94 42.11 -8.46
CA VAL A 63 5.48 42.03 -7.06
C VAL A 63 5.46 43.41 -6.39
N THR A 64 6.38 44.31 -6.77
CA THR A 64 6.35 45.71 -6.30
C THR A 64 5.08 46.42 -6.76
N TYR A 65 4.75 46.29 -8.05
CA TYR A 65 3.57 46.91 -8.65
C TYR A 65 2.28 46.42 -8.00
N HIS A 66 2.16 45.12 -7.73
CA HIS A 66 0.97 44.52 -7.12
C HIS A 66 1.04 44.36 -5.60
N SER A 67 1.93 45.08 -4.92
CA SER A 67 2.24 44.82 -3.50
C SER A 67 1.08 45.02 -2.50
N GLN A 68 -0.03 45.65 -2.94
CA GLN A 68 -1.28 45.81 -2.17
C GLN A 68 -2.28 44.67 -2.39
N THR A 69 -2.17 43.94 -3.51
CA THR A 69 -3.12 42.89 -3.90
C THR A 69 -2.52 41.48 -3.82
N VAL A 70 -1.19 41.38 -3.65
CA VAL A 70 -0.48 40.11 -3.47
C VAL A 70 -0.89 39.48 -2.15
N CYS A 71 -1.27 38.21 -2.19
CA CYS A 71 -1.36 37.38 -1.00
C CYS A 71 0.04 36.93 -0.58
N TRP A 72 0.59 37.56 0.45
CA TRP A 72 1.98 37.31 0.90
C TRP A 72 2.20 35.90 1.44
N ASP A 73 1.18 35.29 2.01
CA ASP A 73 1.23 33.90 2.48
C ASP A 73 1.38 32.94 1.31
N GLU A 74 0.54 33.07 0.28
CA GLU A 74 0.59 32.25 -0.95
C GLU A 74 1.93 32.47 -1.66
N LEU A 75 2.37 33.72 -1.80
CA LEU A 75 3.65 34.05 -2.42
C LEU A 75 4.82 33.38 -1.69
N SER A 76 4.87 33.48 -0.36
CA SER A 76 5.96 32.91 0.47
C SER A 76 6.04 31.38 0.38
N SER A 77 4.92 30.71 0.10
CA SER A 77 4.86 29.26 -0.10
C SER A 77 5.17 28.82 -1.54
N ASN A 78 5.32 29.75 -2.48
CA ASN A 78 5.46 29.42 -3.89
C ASN A 78 6.88 28.90 -4.20
N THR A 79 6.95 27.67 -4.72
CA THR A 79 8.18 26.96 -5.08
C THR A 79 8.64 27.20 -6.52
N ARG A 80 7.87 27.96 -7.30
CA ARG A 80 8.14 28.28 -8.72
C ARG A 80 8.76 29.66 -8.92
N ILE A 81 8.88 30.43 -7.84
CA ILE A 81 9.57 31.72 -7.85
C ILE A 81 11.06 31.45 -7.83
N ASP A 82 11.80 32.19 -8.66
CA ASP A 82 13.25 32.26 -8.56
C ASP A 82 13.61 33.25 -7.44
N TRP A 83 13.71 32.71 -6.22
CA TRP A 83 13.95 33.52 -5.04
C TRP A 83 15.40 34.02 -5.01
N SER A 84 15.56 35.33 -4.87
CA SER A 84 16.85 35.96 -4.61
C SER A 84 16.90 36.61 -3.24
N GLU A 85 18.09 36.77 -2.67
CA GLU A 85 18.25 37.48 -1.40
C GLU A 85 17.72 38.92 -1.46
N ASP A 86 17.92 39.61 -2.59
CA ASP A 86 17.41 40.97 -2.82
C ASP A 86 15.89 41.03 -2.78
N PHE A 87 15.22 40.02 -3.34
CA PHE A 87 13.76 39.90 -3.29
C PHE A 87 13.30 39.79 -1.82
N ILE A 88 13.91 38.88 -1.07
CA ILE A 88 13.57 38.64 0.34
C ILE A 88 13.84 39.88 1.18
N GLU A 89 14.97 40.53 0.99
CA GLU A 89 15.37 41.74 1.73
C GLU A 89 14.39 42.89 1.49
N LYS A 90 13.99 43.12 0.22
CA LYS A 90 13.05 44.17 -0.14
C LYS A 90 11.67 43.98 0.50
N PHE A 91 11.20 42.75 0.63
CA PHE A 91 9.85 42.43 1.10
C PHE A 91 9.81 41.75 2.48
N GLN A 92 10.90 41.79 3.24
CA GLN A 92 11.08 41.07 4.51
C GLN A 92 10.03 41.34 5.59
N PHE A 93 9.33 42.47 5.54
CA PHE A 93 8.29 42.86 6.50
C PHE A 93 6.88 42.44 6.05
N LYS A 94 6.73 42.00 4.80
CA LYS A 94 5.47 41.53 4.24
C LYS A 94 5.43 40.01 4.06
N LEU A 95 6.58 39.41 3.77
CA LEU A 95 6.72 37.97 3.59
C LEU A 95 6.40 37.20 4.88
N ASN A 96 5.77 36.03 4.70
CA ASN A 96 5.46 35.11 5.78
C ASN A 96 6.66 34.18 6.02
N TRP A 97 7.38 34.42 7.10
CA TRP A 97 8.60 33.69 7.42
C TRP A 97 8.37 32.23 7.80
N ASN A 98 7.20 31.86 8.33
CA ASN A 98 6.87 30.46 8.59
C ASN A 98 6.73 29.68 7.27
N ASN A 99 6.08 30.29 6.26
CA ASN A 99 5.96 29.69 4.94
C ASN A 99 7.29 29.65 4.20
N LEU A 100 8.09 30.73 4.29
CA LEU A 100 9.44 30.76 3.72
C LEU A 100 10.34 29.68 4.34
N SER A 101 10.28 29.47 5.65
CA SER A 101 11.10 28.44 6.33
C SER A 101 10.82 27.02 5.85
N ARG A 102 9.65 26.78 5.25
CA ARG A 102 9.24 25.49 4.67
C ARG A 102 9.44 25.43 3.15
N ASN A 103 9.94 26.50 2.54
CA ASN A 103 10.03 26.60 1.09
C ASN A 103 11.35 26.00 0.59
N PRO A 104 11.31 24.88 -0.17
CA PRO A 104 12.52 24.23 -0.68
C PRO A 104 13.22 25.03 -1.78
N SER A 105 12.55 26.01 -2.40
CA SER A 105 13.07 26.77 -3.54
C SER A 105 13.83 28.04 -3.16
N LEU A 106 14.04 28.29 -1.87
CA LEU A 106 14.88 29.40 -1.43
C LEU A 106 16.36 29.12 -1.72
N PRO A 107 17.18 30.16 -1.92
CA PRO A 107 18.62 30.03 -2.15
C PRO A 107 19.34 29.73 -0.83
N TRP A 108 19.07 28.56 -0.25
CA TRP A 108 19.57 28.17 1.06
C TRP A 108 21.10 28.16 1.10
N SER A 109 21.66 29.01 1.96
CA SER A 109 23.08 29.04 2.31
C SER A 109 23.23 29.40 3.79
N ILE A 110 24.37 29.05 4.39
CA ILE A 110 24.64 29.37 5.80
C ILE A 110 24.59 30.90 6.02
N GLU A 111 25.17 31.68 5.10
CA GLU A 111 25.18 33.15 5.20
C GLU A 111 23.77 33.75 5.00
N PHE A 112 22.97 33.20 4.08
CA PHE A 112 21.57 33.63 3.89
C PHE A 112 20.74 33.39 5.16
N ILE A 113 20.90 32.22 5.79
CA ILE A 113 20.20 31.90 7.04
C ILE A 113 20.66 32.83 8.16
N LYS A 114 21.97 33.08 8.26
CA LYS A 114 22.56 33.99 9.24
C LYS A 114 22.02 35.42 9.11
N LYS A 115 21.86 35.92 7.89
CA LYS A 115 21.35 37.27 7.59
C LYS A 115 19.96 37.51 8.17
N PHE A 116 19.09 36.49 8.16
CA PHE A 116 17.71 36.58 8.65
C PHE A 116 17.43 35.67 9.86
N LYS A 117 18.45 35.34 10.64
CA LYS A 117 18.41 34.34 11.72
C LYS A 117 17.27 34.51 12.73
N ASP A 118 16.84 35.73 13.01
CA ASP A 118 15.82 36.03 14.01
C ASP A 118 14.40 36.03 13.44
N LYS A 119 14.25 35.82 12.12
CA LYS A 119 12.96 35.77 11.45
C LYS A 119 12.53 34.35 11.09
N TRP A 120 13.48 33.43 10.92
CA TRP A 120 13.19 32.04 10.55
C TRP A 120 12.43 31.28 11.64
N ASP A 121 11.52 30.40 11.20
CA ASP A 121 10.95 29.35 12.04
C ASP A 121 11.97 28.21 12.13
N TRP A 122 12.73 28.19 13.24
CA TRP A 122 13.79 27.22 13.45
C TRP A 122 13.29 25.78 13.57
N LYS A 123 12.04 25.56 13.99
CA LYS A 123 11.44 24.23 14.01
C LYS A 123 11.17 23.72 12.60
N ALA A 124 10.64 24.59 11.74
CA ALA A 124 10.47 24.27 10.32
C ALA A 124 11.82 24.02 9.63
N LEU A 125 12.83 24.85 9.91
CA LEU A 125 14.18 24.65 9.37
C LEU A 125 14.81 23.34 9.86
N SER A 126 14.64 22.97 11.14
CA SER A 126 15.13 21.69 11.69
C SER A 126 14.57 20.46 10.97
N LEU A 127 13.37 20.54 10.39
CA LEU A 127 12.76 19.46 9.61
C LEU A 127 13.05 19.53 8.11
N SER A 128 13.76 20.57 7.66
CA SER A 128 13.93 20.82 6.22
C SER A 128 14.89 19.82 5.58
N GLU A 129 14.46 19.30 4.43
CA GLU A 129 15.25 18.41 3.59
C GLU A 129 16.14 19.17 2.58
N SER A 130 15.89 20.47 2.40
CA SER A 130 16.54 21.30 1.37
C SER A 130 17.72 22.13 1.90
N LEU A 131 18.00 22.05 3.20
CA LEU A 131 19.10 22.79 3.80
C LEU A 131 20.46 22.12 3.50
N PRO A 132 21.54 22.92 3.37
CA PRO A 132 22.89 22.41 3.16
C PRO A 132 23.49 21.89 4.46
N TRP A 133 22.96 20.77 4.95
CA TRP A 133 23.36 20.18 6.22
C TRP A 133 24.86 19.85 6.27
N SER A 134 25.52 20.34 7.31
CA SER A 134 26.91 20.01 7.64
C SER A 134 27.12 20.17 9.14
N ILE A 135 28.16 19.52 9.68
CA ILE A 135 28.48 19.63 11.11
C ILE A 135 28.77 21.08 11.53
N GLN A 136 29.40 21.87 10.65
CA GLN A 136 29.66 23.30 10.90
C GLN A 136 28.38 24.13 10.87
N PHE A 137 27.44 23.80 9.98
CA PHE A 137 26.15 24.47 9.93
C PHE A 137 25.33 24.20 11.19
N ILE A 138 25.27 22.94 11.65
CA ILE A 138 24.60 22.59 12.92
C ILE A 138 25.25 23.34 14.09
N ARG A 139 26.59 23.34 14.16
CA ARG A 139 27.34 24.04 15.21
C ARG A 139 27.05 25.54 15.26
N SER A 140 26.97 26.19 14.09
CA SER A 140 26.81 27.64 13.98
C SER A 140 25.51 28.17 14.57
N PHE A 141 24.49 27.31 14.68
CA PHE A 141 23.15 27.66 15.18
C PHE A 141 22.65 26.66 16.23
N SER A 142 23.57 26.05 16.97
CA SER A 142 23.26 25.00 17.95
C SER A 142 22.26 25.42 19.03
N ASP A 143 22.20 26.71 19.38
CA ASP A 143 21.27 27.31 20.33
C ASP A 143 19.88 27.61 19.73
N LYS A 144 19.77 27.63 18.40
CA LYS A 144 18.54 27.98 17.68
C LYS A 144 17.78 26.76 17.19
N TRP A 145 18.47 25.67 16.87
CA TRP A 145 17.83 24.47 16.35
C TRP A 145 16.82 23.87 17.33
N ASP A 146 15.67 23.45 16.81
CA ASP A 146 14.79 22.52 17.50
C ASP A 146 15.42 21.11 17.38
N TRP A 147 15.98 20.61 18.48
CA TRP A 147 16.74 19.36 18.50
C TRP A 147 15.86 18.10 18.49
N GLU A 148 14.61 18.20 18.95
CA GLU A 148 13.63 17.11 18.79
C GLU A 148 13.33 16.93 17.30
N ALA A 149 13.05 18.03 16.60
CA ALA A 149 12.83 18.05 15.16
C ALA A 149 14.06 17.54 14.38
N LEU A 150 15.27 18.02 14.71
CA LEU A 150 16.50 17.51 14.08
C LEU A 150 16.68 16.00 14.31
N SER A 151 16.37 15.50 15.52
CA SER A 151 16.49 14.07 15.84
C SER A 151 15.58 13.19 14.96
N SER A 152 14.46 13.74 14.50
CA SER A 152 13.52 13.06 13.59
C SER A 152 13.79 13.28 12.10
N ASN A 153 14.71 14.20 11.75
CA ASN A 153 14.92 14.60 10.37
C ASN A 153 15.67 13.49 9.59
N LYS A 154 15.01 12.98 8.54
CA LYS A 154 15.50 11.86 7.73
C LYS A 154 16.55 12.26 6.70
N SER A 155 16.63 13.55 6.36
CA SER A 155 17.58 14.09 5.38
C SER A 155 18.92 14.50 5.99
N LEU A 156 19.03 14.46 7.33
CA LEU A 156 20.30 14.60 8.01
C LEU A 156 21.13 13.32 7.87
N SER A 157 22.24 13.39 7.14
CA SER A 157 23.27 12.36 7.20
C SER A 157 24.04 12.48 8.52
N LEU A 158 23.53 11.80 9.55
CA LEU A 158 24.12 11.78 10.89
C LEU A 158 25.23 10.74 10.96
N SER A 159 26.47 11.19 10.77
CA SER A 159 27.66 10.37 11.07
C SER A 159 27.81 10.16 12.58
N SER A 160 28.52 9.12 13.01
CA SER A 160 28.90 8.92 14.42
C SER A 160 29.60 10.14 15.00
N GLY A 161 30.47 10.81 14.23
CA GLY A 161 31.14 12.04 14.66
C GLY A 161 30.18 13.20 14.94
N THR A 162 29.10 13.32 14.15
CA THR A 162 28.05 14.33 14.36
C THR A 162 27.27 14.03 15.64
N ILE A 163 26.86 12.77 15.85
CA ILE A 163 26.15 12.38 17.07
C ILE A 163 27.00 12.65 18.31
N ILE A 164 28.27 12.24 18.28
CA ILE A 164 29.23 12.47 19.39
C ILE A 164 29.40 13.96 19.68
N SER A 165 29.55 14.79 18.65
CA SER A 165 29.80 16.22 18.82
C SER A 165 28.67 16.97 19.52
N PHE A 166 27.44 16.47 19.41
CA PHE A 166 26.23 17.12 19.95
C PHE A 166 25.43 16.20 20.88
N TYR A 167 26.10 15.26 21.55
CA TYR A 167 25.47 14.18 22.31
C TYR A 167 24.51 14.65 23.44
N ASN A 168 24.68 15.87 23.96
CA ASN A 168 23.80 16.45 24.97
C ASN A 168 22.58 17.18 24.39
N TYR A 169 22.57 17.44 23.10
CA TYR A 169 21.51 18.17 22.45
C TYR A 169 20.45 17.26 21.82
N TRP A 170 20.84 16.09 21.32
CA TRP A 170 19.92 15.15 20.70
C TRP A 170 18.80 14.71 21.64
N ASP A 171 17.57 14.63 21.11
CA ASP A 171 16.49 13.90 21.75
C ASP A 171 16.70 12.40 21.47
N TRP A 172 17.27 11.70 22.44
CA TRP A 172 17.62 10.29 22.30
C TRP A 172 16.41 9.38 22.10
N LYS A 173 15.22 9.74 22.61
CA LYS A 173 14.01 8.95 22.42
C LYS A 173 13.56 9.02 20.95
N VAL A 174 13.57 10.21 20.37
CA VAL A 174 13.25 10.42 18.95
C VAL A 174 14.33 9.82 18.05
N LEU A 175 15.61 10.04 18.38
CA LEU A 175 16.74 9.53 17.61
C LEU A 175 16.75 7.99 17.58
N SER A 176 16.38 7.33 18.68
CA SER A 176 16.27 5.85 18.74
C SER A 176 15.28 5.28 17.72
N LYS A 177 14.24 6.04 17.37
CA LYS A 177 13.21 5.65 16.39
C LYS A 177 13.57 6.02 14.95
N ASN A 178 14.64 6.80 14.75
CA ASN A 178 14.98 7.31 13.44
C ASN A 178 15.63 6.21 12.58
N GLN A 179 14.85 5.64 11.66
CA GLN A 179 15.30 4.61 10.71
C GLN A 179 16.28 5.14 9.64
N SER A 180 16.37 6.46 9.46
CA SER A 180 17.35 7.05 8.51
C SER A 180 18.75 7.17 9.13
N LEU A 181 18.88 6.99 10.44
CA LEU A 181 20.16 6.98 11.13
C LEU A 181 20.93 5.70 10.80
N GLN A 182 22.15 5.86 10.29
CA GLN A 182 23.09 4.75 10.10
C GLN A 182 23.68 4.36 11.46
N LEU A 183 22.92 3.55 12.21
CA LEU A 183 23.35 3.01 13.49
C LEU A 183 24.56 2.10 13.32
N SER A 184 25.55 2.24 14.20
CA SER A 184 26.69 1.32 14.31
C SER A 184 26.80 0.76 15.72
N ILE A 185 27.43 -0.41 15.85
CA ILE A 185 27.66 -1.06 17.16
C ILE A 185 28.45 -0.12 18.08
N ASP A 186 29.48 0.55 17.56
CA ASP A 186 30.27 1.53 18.32
C ASP A 186 29.43 2.70 18.83
N MET A 187 28.52 3.22 18.00
CA MET A 187 27.63 4.32 18.39
C MET A 187 26.65 3.89 19.49
N ILE A 188 26.06 2.69 19.34
CA ILE A 188 25.16 2.12 20.35
C ILE A 188 25.92 1.92 21.67
N THR A 189 27.12 1.35 21.59
CA THR A 189 27.96 1.06 22.76
C THR A 189 28.41 2.32 23.49
N THR A 190 28.85 3.33 22.74
CA THR A 190 29.34 4.61 23.30
C THR A 190 28.25 5.34 24.08
N PHE A 191 27.00 5.25 23.63
CA PHE A 191 25.86 5.98 24.21
C PHE A 191 24.77 5.06 24.79
N LYS A 192 25.17 3.86 25.25
CA LYS A 192 24.26 2.81 25.75
C LYS A 192 23.24 3.29 26.79
N ASP A 193 23.63 4.25 27.63
CA ASP A 193 22.79 4.75 28.74
C ASP A 193 21.83 5.88 28.29
N LYS A 194 21.96 6.36 27.06
CA LYS A 194 21.13 7.44 26.50
C LYS A 194 20.05 6.91 25.55
N TRP A 195 20.34 5.82 24.84
CA TRP A 195 19.40 5.20 23.92
C TRP A 195 18.12 4.75 24.62
N ASN A 196 16.98 4.96 23.95
CA ASN A 196 15.74 4.33 24.32
C ASN A 196 15.71 2.92 23.72
N TRP A 197 15.95 1.91 24.55
CA TRP A 197 16.12 0.53 24.11
C TRP A 197 14.86 -0.09 23.52
N GLU A 198 13.67 0.26 24.02
CA GLU A 198 12.39 -0.15 23.44
C GLU A 198 12.26 0.34 21.99
N ALA A 199 12.52 1.64 21.77
CA ALA A 199 12.53 2.25 20.45
C ALA A 199 13.58 1.63 19.53
N LEU A 200 14.81 1.41 20.01
CA LEU A 200 15.85 0.72 19.22
C LEU A 200 15.45 -0.73 18.87
N SER A 201 14.80 -1.44 19.79
CA SER A 201 14.33 -2.82 19.56
C SER A 201 13.35 -2.88 18.39
N SER A 202 12.49 -1.87 18.28
CA SER A 202 11.52 -1.71 17.18
C SER A 202 12.09 -1.07 15.90
N ASN A 203 13.35 -0.63 15.91
CA ASN A 203 13.94 0.09 14.79
C ASN A 203 14.43 -0.88 13.71
N GLU A 204 13.71 -0.96 12.58
CA GLU A 204 14.01 -1.84 11.44
C GLU A 204 15.39 -1.60 10.79
N SER A 205 16.02 -0.44 11.04
CA SER A 205 17.35 -0.10 10.56
C SER A 205 18.47 -0.45 11.55
N LEU A 206 18.14 -1.11 12.66
CA LEU A 206 19.12 -1.60 13.62
C LEU A 206 20.08 -2.60 12.95
N PRO A 207 21.42 -2.46 13.09
CA PRO A 207 22.39 -3.40 12.52
C PRO A 207 22.42 -4.70 13.31
N LEU A 208 21.39 -5.52 13.14
CA LEU A 208 21.21 -6.78 13.86
C LEU A 208 22.42 -7.70 13.65
N SER A 209 23.04 -8.07 14.76
CA SER A 209 24.13 -9.06 14.80
C SER A 209 24.12 -9.76 16.15
N VAL A 210 24.68 -10.97 16.19
CA VAL A 210 24.84 -11.71 17.45
C VAL A 210 25.66 -10.90 18.45
N GLU A 211 26.73 -10.25 17.98
CA GLU A 211 27.59 -9.40 18.79
C GLU A 211 26.82 -8.26 19.46
N LEU A 212 26.08 -7.47 18.67
CA LEU A 212 25.31 -6.34 19.19
C LEU A 212 24.26 -6.78 20.21
N ILE A 213 23.45 -7.78 19.85
CA ILE A 213 22.33 -8.19 20.69
C ILE A 213 22.86 -8.80 21.99
N ASN A 214 23.88 -9.65 21.91
CA ASN A 214 24.44 -10.33 23.08
C ASN A 214 25.17 -9.36 24.03
N SER A 215 25.77 -8.29 23.51
CA SER A 215 26.47 -7.29 24.33
C SER A 215 25.53 -6.49 25.24
N PHE A 216 24.24 -6.40 24.87
CA PHE A 216 23.22 -5.62 25.59
C PHE A 216 21.97 -6.45 25.87
N ILE A 217 22.16 -7.73 26.17
CA ILE A 217 21.11 -8.75 26.16
C ILE A 217 19.90 -8.42 27.08
N ASP A 218 20.17 -7.75 28.21
CA ASP A 218 19.17 -7.38 29.21
C ASP A 218 18.57 -5.98 28.97
N ASN A 219 19.14 -5.21 28.05
CA ASN A 219 18.62 -3.88 27.71
C ASN A 219 17.51 -3.95 26.67
N TRP A 220 17.56 -4.94 25.77
CA TRP A 220 16.61 -5.07 24.68
C TRP A 220 15.19 -5.37 25.16
N ASP A 221 14.21 -4.73 24.53
CA ASP A 221 12.82 -5.17 24.63
C ASP A 221 12.63 -6.38 23.72
N TRP A 222 12.55 -7.56 24.31
CA TRP A 222 12.45 -8.82 23.57
C TRP A 222 11.12 -8.99 22.85
N HIS A 223 10.06 -8.26 23.20
CA HIS A 223 8.83 -8.29 22.42
C HIS A 223 9.06 -7.61 21.06
N TYR A 224 9.58 -6.38 21.05
CA TYR A 224 9.85 -5.65 19.81
C TYR A 224 11.06 -6.21 19.03
N LEU A 225 12.12 -6.60 19.73
CA LEU A 225 13.32 -7.15 19.08
C LEU A 225 13.02 -8.49 18.40
N SER A 226 12.15 -9.32 18.97
CA SER A 226 11.76 -10.59 18.33
C SER A 226 11.04 -10.38 17.00
N ILE A 227 10.23 -9.33 16.89
CA ILE A 227 9.56 -8.95 15.63
C ILE A 227 10.62 -8.49 14.61
N ASN A 228 11.57 -7.65 15.03
CA ASN A 228 12.66 -7.17 14.18
C ASN A 228 13.60 -8.30 13.70
N ILE A 229 13.95 -9.23 14.60
CA ILE A 229 14.71 -10.45 14.26
C ILE A 229 13.96 -11.28 13.22
N ALA A 230 12.63 -11.38 13.32
CA ALA A 230 11.83 -12.09 12.34
C ALA A 230 11.81 -11.39 10.96
N HIS A 231 11.78 -10.05 10.91
CA HIS A 231 11.86 -9.29 9.65
C HIS A 231 13.16 -9.55 8.89
N ASN A 232 14.30 -9.50 9.60
CA ASN A 232 15.65 -9.56 9.04
C ASN A 232 16.33 -10.93 9.27
N ALA A 233 15.52 -11.98 9.44
CA ALA A 233 15.91 -13.30 9.93
C ALA A 233 17.08 -13.94 9.16
N THR A 234 18.24 -14.01 9.79
CA THR A 234 19.28 -14.99 9.44
C THR A 234 19.17 -16.19 10.37
N ASN A 235 19.41 -17.40 9.86
CA ASN A 235 19.40 -18.62 10.67
C ASN A 235 20.31 -18.51 11.91
N GLN A 236 21.43 -17.79 11.79
CA GLN A 236 22.38 -17.58 12.88
C GLN A 236 21.79 -16.78 14.05
N LEU A 237 21.07 -15.69 13.79
CA LEU A 237 20.43 -14.88 14.84
C LEU A 237 19.36 -15.69 15.58
N ILE A 238 18.50 -16.38 14.83
CA ILE A 238 17.45 -17.23 15.40
C ILE A 238 18.08 -18.33 16.26
N ASP A 239 19.12 -19.01 15.73
CA ASP A 239 19.78 -20.10 16.44
C ASP A 239 20.38 -19.69 17.78
N PHE A 240 21.01 -18.52 17.80
CA PHE A 240 21.69 -18.01 18.97
C PHE A 240 20.69 -17.53 20.03
N PHE A 241 19.59 -16.89 19.63
CA PHE A 241 18.64 -16.26 20.55
C PHE A 241 17.31 -17.01 20.72
N LYS A 242 17.16 -18.22 20.17
CA LYS A 242 15.92 -19.02 20.25
C LYS A 242 15.28 -19.12 21.64
N ASP A 243 16.08 -19.14 22.71
CA ASP A 243 15.56 -19.24 24.09
C ASP A 243 15.04 -17.92 24.65
N ARG A 244 15.36 -16.78 24.02
CA ARG A 244 14.89 -15.44 24.42
C ARG A 244 13.88 -14.83 23.46
N ILE A 245 13.88 -15.28 22.21
CA ILE A 245 12.90 -14.85 21.21
C ILE A 245 11.49 -15.13 21.73
N HIS A 246 10.64 -14.12 21.66
CA HIS A 246 9.20 -14.25 21.86
C HIS A 246 8.58 -14.82 20.58
N TRP A 247 8.64 -16.14 20.42
CA TRP A 247 8.21 -16.88 19.23
C TRP A 247 6.77 -16.58 18.82
N GLN A 248 5.87 -16.37 19.78
CA GLN A 248 4.47 -16.03 19.52
C GLN A 248 4.33 -14.75 18.69
N TRP A 249 5.06 -13.69 19.06
CA TRP A 249 4.95 -12.36 18.46
C TRP A 249 5.86 -12.19 17.25
N GLY A 250 7.05 -12.79 17.26
CA GLY A 250 7.99 -12.70 16.15
C GLY A 250 7.60 -13.60 14.97
N PHE A 251 7.14 -14.82 15.23
CA PHE A 251 7.05 -15.88 14.20
C PHE A 251 5.64 -16.45 14.02
N CYS A 252 4.79 -16.44 15.05
CA CYS A 252 3.48 -17.09 14.98
C CYS A 252 2.36 -16.12 14.57
N SER A 253 2.29 -14.93 15.19
CA SER A 253 1.19 -13.98 14.98
C SER A 253 1.17 -13.42 13.56
N GLY A 254 0.04 -13.57 12.88
CA GLY A 254 -0.28 -12.85 11.65
C GLY A 254 -0.79 -11.44 11.94
N ASP A 255 -0.24 -10.46 11.23
CA ASP A 255 -0.71 -9.08 10.99
C ASP A 255 -1.71 -8.44 11.99
N TYR A 256 -1.37 -8.37 13.29
CA TYR A 256 -1.93 -7.30 14.12
C TYR A 256 -1.26 -5.94 13.82
N TYR A 257 -0.09 -5.96 13.17
CA TYR A 257 0.72 -4.76 12.86
C TYR A 257 1.12 -4.63 11.38
N GLY A 258 0.52 -5.42 10.47
CA GLY A 258 0.58 -5.21 9.02
C GLY A 258 1.97 -5.24 8.37
N SER A 259 2.79 -6.27 8.65
CA SER A 259 4.10 -6.39 7.99
C SER A 259 4.29 -7.77 7.37
N SER A 260 4.84 -7.78 6.15
CA SER A 260 5.17 -8.93 5.30
C SER A 260 6.31 -9.81 5.86
N LEU A 261 6.36 -10.00 7.19
CA LEU A 261 7.34 -10.69 8.03
C LEU A 261 7.79 -12.06 7.49
N HIS A 262 6.91 -12.75 6.78
CA HIS A 262 7.01 -14.20 6.64
C HIS A 262 7.51 -14.66 5.27
N GLN A 263 7.86 -13.73 4.36
CA GLN A 263 8.52 -14.07 3.09
C GLN A 263 10.01 -14.37 3.26
N THR A 264 10.66 -13.86 4.31
CA THR A 264 12.10 -14.03 4.58
C THR A 264 12.40 -15.30 5.37
N ILE A 265 11.46 -15.80 6.17
CA ILE A 265 11.61 -17.03 6.94
C ILE A 265 11.39 -18.25 6.02
N PRO A 266 12.38 -19.15 5.89
CA PRO A 266 12.19 -20.37 5.12
C PRO A 266 11.36 -21.34 5.98
N TRP A 267 10.03 -21.19 5.93
CA TRP A 267 8.99 -22.07 6.53
C TRP A 267 9.06 -23.50 5.97
N SER A 268 10.23 -24.10 6.08
CA SER A 268 10.62 -25.41 5.60
C SER A 268 10.40 -26.44 6.69
N ILE A 269 10.33 -27.72 6.29
CA ILE A 269 10.25 -28.83 7.23
C ILE A 269 11.40 -28.79 8.24
N ASN A 270 12.63 -28.57 7.77
CA ASN A 270 13.81 -28.49 8.62
C ASN A 270 13.72 -27.35 9.64
N PHE A 271 13.20 -26.18 9.24
CA PHE A 271 12.99 -25.06 10.15
C PHE A 271 11.99 -25.42 11.26
N LEU A 272 10.83 -25.96 10.88
CA LEU A 272 9.81 -26.35 11.86
C LEU A 272 10.26 -27.54 12.73
N HIS A 273 11.00 -28.52 12.22
CA HIS A 273 11.57 -29.58 13.06
C HIS A 273 12.48 -29.00 14.13
N LYS A 274 13.30 -28.02 13.75
CA LYS A 274 14.26 -27.39 14.65
C LYS A 274 13.59 -26.52 15.71
N TYR A 275 12.51 -25.82 15.37
CA TYR A 275 11.93 -24.78 16.23
C TYR A 275 10.50 -25.03 16.72
N SER A 276 9.85 -26.11 16.29
CA SER A 276 8.48 -26.46 16.71
C SER A 276 8.30 -26.54 18.22
N SER A 277 9.30 -27.03 18.96
CA SER A 277 9.25 -27.08 20.43
C SER A 277 9.18 -25.70 21.10
N TYR A 278 9.57 -24.63 20.42
CA TYR A 278 9.40 -23.26 20.88
C TYR A 278 8.01 -22.73 20.55
N ILE A 279 7.49 -23.07 19.37
CA ILE A 279 6.11 -22.79 18.97
C ILE A 279 5.12 -23.50 19.91
N ASP A 280 5.42 -24.74 20.31
CA ASP A 280 4.62 -25.54 21.24
C ASP A 280 4.45 -24.87 22.61
N ARG A 281 5.43 -24.06 23.01
CA ARG A 281 5.41 -23.31 24.29
C ARG A 281 4.66 -21.99 24.19
N CYS A 282 4.26 -21.57 22.99
CA CYS A 282 3.54 -20.33 22.77
C CYS A 282 2.04 -20.54 22.97
N ASP A 283 1.39 -19.58 23.63
CA ASP A 283 -0.06 -19.51 23.65
C ASP A 283 -0.57 -19.35 22.22
N MET A 284 -1.44 -20.26 21.79
CA MET A 284 -2.02 -20.28 20.45
C MET A 284 -0.98 -20.35 19.31
N GLY A 285 0.27 -20.78 19.56
CA GLY A 285 1.36 -20.72 18.57
C GLY A 285 0.99 -21.35 17.22
N TRP A 286 0.59 -22.62 17.23
CA TRP A 286 0.15 -23.33 16.02
C TRP A 286 -1.18 -22.82 15.46
N GLU A 287 -2.04 -22.25 16.28
CA GLU A 287 -3.29 -21.64 15.82
C GLU A 287 -3.01 -20.38 14.98
N LEU A 288 -2.13 -19.52 15.48
CA LEU A 288 -1.68 -18.31 14.81
C LEU A 288 -0.97 -18.67 13.50
N LEU A 289 -0.03 -19.63 13.52
CA LEU A 289 0.63 -20.12 12.31
C LEU A 289 -0.36 -20.67 11.28
N SER A 290 -1.36 -21.45 11.74
CA SER A 290 -2.37 -22.04 10.84
C SER A 290 -3.22 -20.97 10.16
N SER A 291 -3.56 -19.89 10.88
CA SER A 291 -4.39 -18.79 10.37
C SER A 291 -3.62 -17.81 9.47
N ASN A 292 -2.29 -17.89 9.46
CA ASN A 292 -1.45 -16.89 8.83
C ASN A 292 -1.42 -17.07 7.30
N PRO A 293 -1.94 -16.11 6.51
CA PRO A 293 -2.00 -16.24 5.05
C PRO A 293 -0.61 -16.14 4.39
N ASN A 294 0.39 -15.61 5.09
CA ASN A 294 1.73 -15.41 4.54
C ASN A 294 2.64 -16.64 4.67
N ILE A 295 2.20 -17.71 5.34
CA ILE A 295 2.97 -18.94 5.49
C ILE A 295 2.66 -19.90 4.33
N PRO A 296 3.65 -20.26 3.49
CA PRO A 296 3.44 -21.17 2.37
C PRO A 296 3.32 -22.62 2.86
N ILE A 297 2.11 -23.01 3.26
CA ILE A 297 1.83 -24.38 3.71
C ILE A 297 1.70 -25.30 2.49
N SER A 298 2.82 -25.91 2.10
CA SER A 298 2.84 -26.96 1.07
C SER A 298 2.22 -28.27 1.58
N TYR A 299 1.81 -29.15 0.67
CA TYR A 299 1.33 -30.50 1.03
C TYR A 299 2.31 -31.28 1.91
N ALA A 300 3.62 -31.21 1.60
CA ALA A 300 4.65 -31.90 2.36
C ALA A 300 4.77 -31.35 3.79
N LEU A 301 4.75 -30.03 3.95
CA LEU A 301 4.78 -29.36 5.25
C LEU A 301 3.52 -29.67 6.07
N PHE A 302 2.35 -29.61 5.42
CA PHE A 302 1.08 -29.97 6.03
C PHE A 302 1.09 -31.40 6.56
N LYS A 303 1.52 -32.36 5.73
CA LYS A 303 1.55 -33.79 6.07
C LYS A 303 2.49 -34.08 7.24
N GLU A 304 3.69 -33.49 7.21
CA GLU A 304 4.70 -33.71 8.25
C GLU A 304 4.22 -33.23 9.64
N PHE A 305 3.58 -32.06 9.68
CA PHE A 305 3.13 -31.42 10.93
C PHE A 305 1.62 -31.54 11.16
N VAL A 306 0.95 -32.54 10.57
CA VAL A 306 -0.52 -32.74 10.64
C VAL A 306 -1.06 -32.76 12.08
N HIS A 307 -0.27 -33.24 13.03
CA HIS A 307 -0.65 -33.35 14.44
C HIS A 307 -0.49 -32.06 15.23
N LYS A 308 0.12 -31.03 14.61
CA LYS A 308 0.39 -29.74 15.23
C LYS A 308 -0.54 -28.64 14.73
N TRP A 309 -0.91 -28.67 13.45
CA TRP A 309 -1.76 -27.65 12.85
C TRP A 309 -3.12 -27.53 13.56
N ASN A 310 -3.59 -26.29 13.71
CA ASN A 310 -4.95 -26.01 14.11
C ASN A 310 -5.85 -25.99 12.87
N PHE A 311 -6.68 -27.02 12.73
CA PHE A 311 -7.51 -27.19 11.53
C PHE A 311 -8.63 -26.16 11.38
N GLU A 312 -9.18 -25.63 12.47
CA GLU A 312 -10.15 -24.54 12.38
C GLU A 312 -9.49 -23.29 11.77
N SER A 313 -8.28 -22.97 12.20
CA SER A 313 -7.52 -21.85 11.65
C SER A 313 -7.03 -22.11 10.24
N LEU A 314 -6.58 -23.33 9.91
CA LEU A 314 -6.27 -23.70 8.51
C LEU A 314 -7.49 -23.58 7.61
N ALA A 315 -8.69 -23.91 8.12
CA ALA A 315 -9.93 -23.77 7.37
C ALA A 315 -10.23 -22.29 7.08
N LYS A 316 -9.88 -21.36 7.97
CA LYS A 316 -10.04 -19.91 7.74
C LYS A 316 -8.91 -19.30 6.90
N ASN A 317 -7.82 -20.03 6.67
CA ASN A 317 -6.67 -19.54 5.93
C ASN A 317 -6.94 -19.58 4.41
N GLU A 318 -7.18 -18.40 3.83
CA GLU A 318 -7.51 -18.25 2.41
C GLU A 318 -6.33 -18.54 1.46
N SER A 319 -5.08 -18.47 1.94
CA SER A 319 -3.91 -18.75 1.10
C SER A 319 -3.64 -20.25 0.93
N LEU A 320 -4.18 -21.08 1.83
CA LEU A 320 -3.98 -22.53 1.83
C LEU A 320 -4.62 -23.18 0.59
N GLN A 321 -3.79 -23.85 -0.20
CA GLN A 321 -4.22 -24.57 -1.39
C GLN A 321 -4.62 -26.01 -1.03
N TRP A 322 -5.87 -26.19 -0.61
CA TRP A 322 -6.43 -27.51 -0.33
C TRP A 322 -6.35 -28.45 -1.54
N ASN A 323 -6.20 -29.75 -1.28
CA ASN A 323 -6.34 -30.82 -2.25
C ASN A 323 -6.92 -32.08 -1.61
N GLU A 324 -7.31 -33.05 -2.44
CA GLU A 324 -7.93 -34.31 -2.02
C GLU A 324 -7.05 -35.11 -1.02
N ALA A 325 -5.73 -35.12 -1.22
CA ALA A 325 -4.81 -35.85 -0.34
C ALA A 325 -4.72 -35.22 1.06
N MET A 326 -4.71 -33.89 1.15
CA MET A 326 -4.75 -33.17 2.43
C MET A 326 -6.02 -33.48 3.21
N PHE A 327 -7.16 -33.56 2.53
CA PHE A 327 -8.41 -33.94 3.18
C PHE A 327 -8.41 -35.38 3.62
N THR A 328 -7.93 -36.32 2.80
CA THR A 328 -7.86 -37.73 3.23
C THR A 328 -7.04 -37.86 4.52
N ILE A 329 -5.91 -37.15 4.60
CA ILE A 329 -5.11 -37.10 5.84
C ILE A 329 -5.92 -36.51 7.00
N TYR A 330 -6.64 -35.40 6.80
CA TYR A 330 -7.47 -34.82 7.87
C TYR A 330 -8.59 -35.77 8.31
N LYS A 331 -9.29 -36.36 7.33
CA LYS A 331 -10.38 -37.32 7.49
C LYS A 331 -9.92 -38.47 8.38
N ASP A 332 -8.82 -39.10 8.00
CA ASP A 332 -8.29 -40.28 8.67
C ASP A 332 -7.70 -39.95 10.06
N TYR A 333 -7.24 -38.71 10.27
CA TYR A 333 -6.53 -38.34 11.50
C TYR A 333 -7.41 -37.65 12.56
N TRP A 334 -8.48 -36.93 12.17
CA TRP A 334 -9.25 -36.07 13.09
C TRP A 334 -10.74 -36.38 13.21
N ILE A 335 -11.39 -37.00 12.22
CA ILE A 335 -12.83 -37.32 12.32
C ILE A 335 -13.10 -38.22 13.52
N ASP A 336 -12.17 -39.13 13.83
CA ASP A 336 -12.32 -40.07 14.94
C ASP A 336 -11.99 -39.45 16.31
N LYS A 337 -11.42 -38.24 16.38
CA LYS A 337 -10.87 -37.67 17.62
C LYS A 337 -11.61 -36.46 18.20
N TYR A 338 -12.43 -35.73 17.44
CA TYR A 338 -12.96 -34.42 17.86
C TYR A 338 -14.48 -34.25 17.64
N SER A 339 -15.08 -33.27 18.33
CA SER A 339 -16.52 -32.99 18.26
C SER A 339 -16.96 -32.60 16.84
N TYR A 340 -18.15 -33.07 16.44
CA TYR A 340 -18.79 -32.78 15.15
C TYR A 340 -18.80 -31.29 14.73
N TYR A 341 -18.81 -30.35 15.69
CA TYR A 341 -18.84 -28.91 15.42
C TYR A 341 -17.57 -28.39 14.70
N ASN A 342 -16.38 -28.77 15.18
CA ASN A 342 -15.11 -28.33 14.57
C ASN A 342 -14.89 -28.95 13.19
N ALA A 343 -15.39 -30.18 12.99
CA ALA A 343 -15.38 -30.83 11.69
C ALA A 343 -16.19 -30.04 10.65
N GLY A 344 -17.34 -29.47 11.04
CA GLY A 344 -18.20 -28.68 10.15
C GLY A 344 -17.49 -27.50 9.49
N LYS A 345 -16.79 -26.65 10.26
CA LYS A 345 -16.05 -25.49 9.72
C LYS A 345 -14.93 -25.89 8.76
N PHE A 346 -14.27 -27.00 9.04
CA PHE A 346 -13.27 -27.56 8.14
C PHE A 346 -13.89 -28.00 6.81
N TYR A 347 -14.98 -28.79 6.86
CA TYR A 347 -15.68 -29.23 5.65
C TYR A 347 -16.17 -28.06 4.80
N GLU A 348 -16.66 -27.00 5.44
CA GLU A 348 -17.08 -25.78 4.75
C GLU A 348 -15.92 -25.16 3.97
N SER A 349 -14.78 -24.88 4.62
CA SER A 349 -13.60 -24.34 3.93
C SER A 349 -13.10 -25.25 2.81
N PHE A 350 -13.01 -26.55 3.08
CA PHE A 350 -12.53 -27.52 2.10
C PHE A 350 -13.45 -27.56 0.88
N CYS A 351 -14.77 -27.68 1.08
CA CYS A 351 -15.76 -27.67 0.00
C CYS A 351 -15.73 -26.36 -0.79
N ARG A 352 -15.40 -25.24 -0.14
CA ARG A 352 -15.32 -23.92 -0.79
C ARG A 352 -14.06 -23.72 -1.64
N ASN A 353 -12.94 -24.30 -1.22
CA ASN A 353 -11.61 -23.87 -1.69
C ASN A 353 -10.76 -24.96 -2.37
N ALA A 354 -11.13 -26.25 -2.27
CA ALA A 354 -10.36 -27.35 -2.85
C ALA A 354 -10.74 -27.63 -4.33
N PRO A 355 -9.77 -27.93 -5.22
CA PRO A 355 -10.02 -28.36 -6.59
C PRO A 355 -10.42 -29.84 -6.63
N LEU A 356 -11.67 -30.15 -6.24
CA LEU A 356 -12.16 -31.52 -6.14
C LEU A 356 -12.49 -32.13 -7.50
N SER A 357 -12.13 -33.40 -7.70
CA SER A 357 -12.58 -34.21 -8.82
C SER A 357 -13.99 -34.77 -8.60
N ASP A 358 -14.67 -35.07 -9.71
CA ASP A 358 -15.97 -35.73 -9.71
C ASP A 358 -15.95 -37.04 -8.90
N ASP A 359 -14.94 -37.88 -9.13
CA ASP A 359 -14.79 -39.18 -8.44
C ASP A 359 -14.69 -39.00 -6.93
N TYR A 360 -13.97 -37.96 -6.49
CA TYR A 360 -13.83 -37.65 -5.07
C TYR A 360 -15.16 -37.23 -4.44
N ILE A 361 -15.90 -36.35 -5.13
CA ILE A 361 -17.22 -35.91 -4.69
C ILE A 361 -18.17 -37.11 -4.60
N TYR A 362 -18.14 -38.02 -5.58
CA TYR A 362 -18.98 -39.22 -5.59
C TYR A 362 -18.65 -40.18 -4.44
N GLN A 363 -17.38 -40.39 -4.13
CA GLN A 363 -16.95 -41.29 -3.06
C GLN A 363 -17.22 -40.72 -1.65
N ASN A 364 -17.24 -39.40 -1.50
CA ASN A 364 -17.34 -38.72 -0.21
C ASN A 364 -18.63 -37.90 -0.06
N GLU A 365 -19.69 -38.23 -0.80
CA GLU A 365 -20.93 -37.42 -0.88
C GLU A 365 -21.63 -37.14 0.46
N ASN A 366 -21.36 -37.95 1.48
CA ASN A 366 -21.89 -37.78 2.85
C ASN A 366 -21.12 -36.72 3.65
N LEU A 367 -19.90 -36.36 3.23
CA LEU A 367 -19.04 -35.37 3.87
C LEU A 367 -19.03 -34.03 3.11
N ILE A 368 -19.59 -33.99 1.90
CA ILE A 368 -19.66 -32.78 1.07
C ILE A 368 -20.85 -31.92 1.48
N ILE A 369 -20.58 -30.66 1.77
CA ILE A 369 -21.58 -29.61 2.00
C ILE A 369 -21.88 -28.97 0.65
N PHE A 370 -22.94 -29.43 -0.03
CA PHE A 370 -23.21 -29.08 -1.43
C PHE A 370 -23.61 -27.61 -1.61
N GLU A 371 -24.23 -26.99 -0.61
CA GLU A 371 -24.54 -25.57 -0.59
C GLU A 371 -23.26 -24.72 -0.67
N VAL A 372 -22.22 -25.14 0.05
CA VAL A 372 -20.91 -24.48 0.05
C VAL A 372 -20.11 -24.85 -1.19
N LEU A 373 -20.22 -26.11 -1.63
CA LEU A 373 -19.60 -26.60 -2.86
C LEU A 373 -20.03 -25.75 -4.06
N SER A 374 -21.31 -25.33 -4.14
CA SER A 374 -21.84 -24.44 -5.19
C SER A 374 -21.07 -23.13 -5.35
N LEU A 375 -20.41 -22.63 -4.30
CA LEU A 375 -19.59 -21.41 -4.32
C LEU A 375 -18.15 -21.65 -4.82
N ASN A 376 -17.73 -22.91 -4.97
CA ASN A 376 -16.35 -23.26 -5.26
C ASN A 376 -16.00 -23.00 -6.73
N LYS A 377 -15.04 -22.09 -6.94
CA LYS A 377 -14.58 -21.64 -8.25
C LYS A 377 -13.48 -22.52 -8.86
N LYS A 378 -12.96 -23.50 -8.11
CA LYS A 378 -11.87 -24.40 -8.55
C LYS A 378 -12.40 -25.75 -9.05
N ILE A 379 -13.69 -26.03 -8.87
CA ILE A 379 -14.33 -27.24 -9.40
C ILE A 379 -14.57 -27.08 -10.89
N LYS A 380 -14.25 -28.14 -11.64
CA LYS A 380 -14.58 -28.23 -13.05
C LYS A 380 -16.04 -28.70 -13.21
N TRP A 381 -16.97 -27.77 -13.00
CA TRP A 381 -18.40 -28.04 -13.12
C TRP A 381 -18.73 -28.62 -14.49
N ASN A 382 -19.64 -29.61 -14.51
CA ASN A 382 -20.13 -30.25 -15.72
C ASN A 382 -21.56 -30.74 -15.52
N GLU A 383 -22.24 -31.04 -16.63
CA GLU A 383 -23.66 -31.40 -16.61
C GLU A 383 -23.95 -32.66 -15.78
N LYS A 384 -23.07 -33.67 -15.79
CA LYS A 384 -23.28 -34.91 -15.03
C LYS A 384 -23.25 -34.64 -13.52
N LEU A 385 -22.30 -33.83 -13.07
CA LEU A 385 -22.17 -33.46 -11.66
C LEU A 385 -23.39 -32.65 -11.20
N ILE A 386 -23.82 -31.68 -12.01
CA ILE A 386 -24.99 -30.83 -11.73
C ILE A 386 -26.26 -31.70 -11.69
N ASP A 387 -26.48 -32.55 -12.68
CA ASP A 387 -27.63 -33.45 -12.76
C ASP A 387 -27.75 -34.35 -11.55
N ARG A 388 -26.63 -34.93 -11.11
CA ARG A 388 -26.60 -35.88 -9.99
C ARG A 388 -26.99 -35.23 -8.68
N TYR A 389 -26.53 -34.00 -8.43
CA TYR A 389 -26.70 -33.31 -7.15
C TYR A 389 -27.67 -32.12 -7.21
N LYS A 390 -28.48 -32.00 -8.27
CA LYS A 390 -29.44 -30.90 -8.52
C LYS A 390 -30.42 -30.55 -7.40
N GLU A 391 -30.67 -31.47 -6.48
CA GLU A 391 -31.56 -31.24 -5.32
C GLU A 391 -30.79 -30.83 -4.04
N ARG A 392 -29.46 -30.97 -4.03
CA ARG A 392 -28.58 -30.61 -2.92
C ARG A 392 -27.77 -29.32 -3.18
N LEU A 393 -27.67 -28.90 -4.44
CA LEU A 393 -26.94 -27.70 -4.83
C LEU A 393 -27.72 -26.44 -4.48
N ASP A 394 -27.01 -25.43 -3.95
CA ASP A 394 -27.52 -24.07 -3.85
C ASP A 394 -27.47 -23.43 -5.25
N TRP A 395 -28.63 -23.23 -5.85
CA TRP A 395 -28.78 -22.68 -7.20
C TRP A 395 -28.50 -21.19 -7.28
N ASP A 396 -28.68 -20.44 -6.19
CA ASP A 396 -28.35 -19.01 -6.17
C ASP A 396 -26.83 -18.80 -6.14
N ALA A 397 -26.14 -19.56 -5.28
CA ALA A 397 -24.69 -19.59 -5.24
C ALA A 397 -24.10 -20.05 -6.57
N LEU A 398 -24.63 -21.15 -7.11
CA LEU A 398 -24.18 -21.73 -8.37
C LEU A 398 -24.41 -20.75 -9.53
N SER A 399 -25.56 -20.06 -9.62
CA SER A 399 -25.83 -19.03 -10.65
C SER A 399 -24.77 -17.94 -10.73
N ARG A 400 -24.11 -17.58 -9.62
CA ARG A 400 -23.07 -16.53 -9.55
C ARG A 400 -21.65 -17.07 -9.72
N ASN A 401 -21.49 -18.39 -9.83
CA ASN A 401 -20.18 -19.01 -9.83
C ASN A 401 -19.54 -18.89 -11.23
N PRO A 402 -18.39 -18.22 -11.36
CA PRO A 402 -17.74 -18.01 -12.65
C PRO A 402 -17.18 -19.30 -13.28
N ALA A 403 -17.07 -20.39 -12.52
CA ALA A 403 -16.52 -21.67 -12.99
C ALA A 403 -17.55 -22.56 -13.71
N LEU A 404 -18.82 -22.14 -13.83
CA LEU A 404 -19.79 -22.93 -14.60
C LEU A 404 -19.50 -22.91 -16.10
N PRO A 405 -19.62 -24.07 -16.77
CA PRO A 405 -19.52 -24.16 -18.22
C PRO A 405 -20.85 -23.73 -18.86
N TRP A 406 -21.17 -22.44 -18.81
CA TRP A 406 -22.42 -21.95 -19.36
C TRP A 406 -22.57 -22.29 -20.84
N ASN A 407 -23.69 -22.92 -21.20
CA ASN A 407 -24.12 -23.18 -22.57
C ASN A 407 -25.67 -23.10 -22.64
N GLU A 408 -26.24 -23.04 -23.85
CA GLU A 408 -27.70 -22.93 -24.03
C GLU A 408 -28.45 -24.12 -23.43
N GLU A 409 -27.92 -25.34 -23.61
CA GLU A 409 -28.54 -26.58 -23.11
C GLU A 409 -28.66 -26.59 -21.59
N LEU A 410 -27.56 -26.31 -20.88
CA LEU A 410 -27.50 -26.20 -19.43
C LEU A 410 -28.45 -25.12 -18.89
N TYR A 411 -28.53 -23.97 -19.57
CA TYR A 411 -29.45 -22.91 -19.20
C TYR A 411 -30.90 -23.38 -19.29
N TYR A 412 -31.33 -23.86 -20.46
CA TYR A 412 -32.73 -24.24 -20.68
C TYR A 412 -33.15 -25.44 -19.84
N ARG A 413 -32.25 -26.39 -19.64
CA ARG A 413 -32.50 -27.60 -18.85
C ARG A 413 -32.81 -27.30 -17.39
N PHE A 414 -32.23 -26.24 -16.83
CA PHE A 414 -32.45 -25.81 -15.45
C PHE A 414 -33.04 -24.39 -15.33
N LYS A 415 -33.72 -23.88 -16.38
CA LYS A 415 -34.22 -22.50 -16.47
C LYS A 415 -35.01 -22.04 -15.23
N ASN A 416 -35.79 -22.95 -14.65
CA ASN A 416 -36.64 -22.66 -13.50
C ASN A 416 -35.93 -22.73 -12.14
N LYS A 417 -34.69 -23.23 -12.09
CA LYS A 417 -33.88 -23.30 -10.86
C LYS A 417 -32.89 -22.15 -10.74
N TRP A 418 -32.43 -21.58 -11.87
CA TRP A 418 -31.50 -20.45 -11.85
C TRP A 418 -32.10 -19.20 -11.23
N ASN A 419 -31.32 -18.49 -10.43
CA ASN A 419 -31.70 -17.16 -9.98
C ASN A 419 -31.41 -16.15 -11.10
N THR A 420 -32.48 -15.60 -11.68
CA THR A 420 -32.43 -14.67 -12.83
C THR A 420 -31.70 -13.37 -12.52
N ALA A 421 -31.78 -12.86 -11.29
CA ALA A 421 -31.05 -11.66 -10.87
C ALA A 421 -29.55 -11.97 -10.68
N SER A 422 -29.23 -13.17 -10.17
CA SER A 422 -27.86 -13.64 -9.96
C SER A 422 -27.13 -13.95 -11.27
N LEU A 423 -27.84 -14.39 -12.32
CA LEU A 423 -27.29 -14.58 -13.66
C LEU A 423 -26.74 -13.29 -14.28
N LEU A 424 -27.26 -12.12 -13.91
CA LEU A 424 -26.77 -10.81 -14.35
C LEU A 424 -25.32 -10.54 -13.92
N ASN A 425 -24.91 -11.17 -12.82
CA ASN A 425 -23.57 -11.04 -12.25
C ASN A 425 -22.66 -12.24 -12.58
N SER A 426 -23.11 -13.13 -13.47
CA SER A 426 -22.37 -14.33 -13.88
C SER A 426 -21.51 -14.07 -15.13
N THR A 427 -20.63 -15.03 -15.47
CA THR A 427 -19.86 -15.00 -16.73
C THR A 427 -20.71 -15.38 -17.96
N PHE A 428 -21.98 -15.73 -17.79
CA PHE A 428 -22.87 -16.12 -18.87
C PHE A 428 -23.18 -14.92 -19.77
N THR A 429 -22.78 -15.01 -21.04
CA THR A 429 -23.20 -14.06 -22.07
C THR A 429 -24.13 -14.81 -23.03
N PRO A 430 -25.45 -14.55 -23.03
CA PRO A 430 -26.38 -15.29 -23.88
C PRO A 430 -26.07 -15.04 -25.37
N ILE A 431 -25.91 -16.11 -26.15
CA ILE A 431 -25.48 -16.01 -27.56
C ILE A 431 -26.64 -15.67 -28.52
N ASN A 432 -27.91 -15.73 -28.09
CA ASN A 432 -29.06 -15.52 -28.99
C ASN A 432 -30.24 -14.70 -28.43
N ILE A 433 -30.06 -13.86 -27.42
CA ILE A 433 -31.14 -13.00 -26.90
C ILE A 433 -31.06 -11.61 -27.55
N LYS A 434 -32.15 -11.12 -28.16
CA LYS A 434 -32.29 -9.74 -28.64
C LYS A 434 -32.08 -8.77 -27.47
N LYS A 435 -30.87 -8.21 -27.39
CA LYS A 435 -30.44 -7.27 -26.36
C LYS A 435 -31.26 -5.98 -26.45
N ILE A 436 -31.99 -5.61 -25.41
CA ILE A 436 -32.47 -4.23 -25.22
C ILE A 436 -31.72 -3.66 -24.01
N ILE A 437 -30.79 -2.75 -24.30
CA ILE A 437 -30.07 -1.96 -23.29
C ILE A 437 -30.94 -0.74 -22.97
N ILE A 438 -31.31 -0.54 -21.71
CA ILE A 438 -31.99 0.68 -21.24
C ILE A 438 -30.93 1.54 -20.49
N PRO A 439 -30.79 2.84 -20.79
CA PRO A 439 -29.85 3.72 -20.08
C PRO A 439 -30.21 3.92 -18.60
N ASP A 440 -29.18 4.15 -17.78
CA ASP A 440 -29.12 4.17 -16.30
C ASP A 440 -30.10 5.10 -15.55
N TYR A 441 -30.98 5.84 -16.22
CA TYR A 441 -31.86 6.80 -15.56
C TYR A 441 -33.30 6.77 -16.07
N ILE A 442 -34.15 6.06 -15.34
CA ILE A 442 -35.61 6.16 -15.46
C ILE A 442 -36.08 7.22 -14.46
N ASP A 443 -36.13 8.49 -14.91
CA ASP A 443 -36.82 9.53 -14.14
C ASP A 443 -38.31 9.16 -13.97
N ARG A 444 -38.93 9.51 -12.84
CA ARG A 444 -40.33 9.20 -12.46
C ARG A 444 -41.36 10.02 -13.26
N SER A 445 -41.09 10.31 -14.52
CA SER A 445 -42.07 10.91 -15.43
C SER A 445 -43.11 9.89 -15.92
N TYR A 446 -44.32 10.34 -16.25
CA TYR A 446 -45.41 9.47 -16.74
C TYR A 446 -45.04 8.72 -18.05
N ASN A 447 -44.13 9.24 -18.87
CA ASN A 447 -43.70 8.62 -20.13
C ASN A 447 -42.75 7.43 -19.92
N THR A 448 -42.05 7.37 -18.80
CA THR A 448 -41.14 6.27 -18.44
C THR A 448 -41.88 5.08 -17.82
N LEU A 449 -43.00 5.34 -17.13
CA LEU A 449 -43.92 4.30 -16.61
C LEU A 449 -44.62 3.52 -17.73
N ALA A 450 -45.12 4.20 -18.76
CA ALA A 450 -45.75 3.56 -19.91
C ALA A 450 -44.78 2.65 -20.69
N LYS A 451 -43.50 3.04 -20.77
CA LYS A 451 -42.44 2.19 -21.33
C LYS A 451 -42.17 0.97 -20.44
N ARG A 452 -42.05 1.16 -19.12
CA ARG A 452 -41.87 0.07 -18.15
C ARG A 452 -42.97 -0.98 -18.26
N ASP A 453 -44.23 -0.55 -18.28
CA ASP A 453 -45.37 -1.46 -18.29
C ASP A 453 -45.51 -2.19 -19.63
N LYS A 454 -45.14 -1.55 -20.75
CA LYS A 454 -45.02 -2.21 -22.07
C LYS A 454 -43.96 -3.32 -22.05
N TYR A 455 -42.80 -3.09 -21.45
CA TYR A 455 -41.75 -4.11 -21.38
C TYR A 455 -42.09 -5.24 -20.39
N ILE A 456 -42.81 -4.95 -19.31
CA ILE A 456 -43.36 -5.97 -18.40
C ILE A 456 -44.40 -6.84 -19.12
N SER A 457 -45.22 -6.27 -20.01
CA SER A 457 -46.15 -7.03 -20.87
C SER A 457 -45.41 -8.01 -21.78
N LEU A 458 -44.38 -7.53 -22.49
CA LEU A 458 -43.56 -8.35 -23.39
C LEU A 458 -42.81 -9.48 -22.66
N LEU A 459 -42.44 -9.26 -21.39
CA LEU A 459 -41.85 -10.30 -20.54
C LEU A 459 -42.88 -11.37 -20.13
N ARG A 460 -44.11 -10.95 -19.81
CA ARG A 460 -45.23 -11.86 -19.46
C ARG A 460 -45.73 -12.66 -20.66
N GLU A 461 -45.62 -12.11 -21.86
CA GLU A 461 -46.00 -12.74 -23.13
C GLU A 461 -44.88 -13.64 -23.71
N GLY A 462 -43.70 -13.67 -23.09
CA GLY A 462 -42.59 -14.54 -23.48
C GLY A 462 -41.79 -14.06 -24.70
N GLU A 463 -41.99 -12.81 -25.14
CA GLU A 463 -41.23 -12.22 -26.26
C GLU A 463 -39.83 -11.70 -25.84
N ILE A 464 -39.59 -11.55 -24.54
CA ILE A 464 -38.30 -11.14 -23.96
C ILE A 464 -38.01 -12.01 -22.72
N ASP A 465 -36.80 -12.56 -22.61
CA ASP A 465 -36.46 -13.50 -21.53
C ASP A 465 -36.00 -12.85 -20.20
N TYR A 466 -35.35 -11.67 -20.20
CA TYR A 466 -34.94 -10.97 -18.97
C TYR A 466 -34.59 -9.47 -19.16
N PHE A 467 -34.44 -8.73 -18.05
CA PHE A 467 -34.00 -7.32 -17.99
C PHE A 467 -32.55 -7.18 -17.47
N LEU A 468 -31.75 -6.30 -18.07
CA LEU A 468 -30.52 -5.76 -17.47
C LEU A 468 -30.77 -4.33 -16.99
N PHE A 469 -30.74 -4.11 -15.68
CA PHE A 469 -30.48 -2.79 -15.11
C PHE A 469 -28.97 -2.68 -14.87
N PHE A 470 -28.33 -1.66 -15.41
CA PHE A 470 -27.08 -1.18 -14.84
C PHE A 470 -27.45 -0.35 -13.60
N ILE A 471 -26.83 -0.67 -12.46
CA ILE A 471 -26.86 0.16 -11.25
C ILE A 471 -25.66 1.09 -11.29
#